data_AF-A0A395R504-F1
#
_entry.id   AF-A0A395R504-F1
#
_cell.length_a   1.000
_cell.length_b   1.000
_cell.length_c   1.000
_cell.angle_alpha   90.00
_cell.angle_beta   90.00
_cell.angle_gamma   90.00
#
_symmetry.space_group_name_H-M   'P 1'
#
loop_
_entity.id
_entity.type
_entity.pdbx_description
1 polymer ?
#
loop_
_entity_poly.entity_id
_entity_poly.type
_entity_poly.pdbx_seq_one_letter_code
_entity_poly.pdbx_strand_id
1 'polypeptide(L)'
;MPTPFNMAFACLGCRKSFKREFDLAAGCPDQLVCPECGGPAYNFGRHFKAPRKNDLKQWEKVAYLFEHGFRFQKIRPTRDSLESVPYPDTLAAAKEFVETYKAYALKPVSDE
;
A
#
# COMPACT_ATOMS: atom_id res chain seq x y z
N MET A 1 -6.88 23.00 -14.05
CA MET A 1 -6.90 22.91 -12.58
C MET A 1 -6.15 21.65 -12.19
N PRO A 2 -5.24 21.68 -11.20
CA PRO A 2 -4.65 20.47 -10.68
C PRO A 2 -5.76 19.58 -10.16
N THR A 3 -5.72 18.28 -10.48
CA THR A 3 -6.72 17.34 -9.97
C THR A 3 -6.16 16.80 -8.66
N PRO A 4 -6.74 17.14 -7.49
CA PRO A 4 -6.22 16.68 -6.22
C PRO A 4 -6.48 15.18 -6.04
N PHE A 5 -5.45 14.43 -5.67
CA PHE A 5 -5.55 13.00 -5.36
C PHE A 5 -5.19 12.73 -3.91
N ASN A 6 -6.11 12.06 -3.21
CA ASN A 6 -5.91 11.62 -1.85
C ASN A 6 -5.19 10.28 -1.83
N MET A 7 -3.99 10.27 -1.26
CA MET A 7 -3.18 9.08 -1.06
C MET A 7 -3.12 8.73 0.42
N ALA A 8 -3.23 7.44 0.73
CA ALA A 8 -3.10 6.95 2.09
C ALA A 8 -1.65 6.57 2.37
N PHE A 9 -1.13 7.09 3.48
CA PHE A 9 0.17 6.74 4.01
C PHE A 9 -0.01 5.97 5.32
N ALA A 10 0.86 5.01 5.57
CA ALA A 10 0.84 4.24 6.82
C ALA A 10 2.25 4.03 7.36
N CYS A 11 2.42 4.30 8.65
CA CYS A 11 3.62 3.91 9.39
C CYS A 11 3.41 2.49 9.93
N LEU A 12 4.25 1.56 9.49
CA LEU A 12 4.22 0.17 9.96
C LEU A 12 4.71 0.03 11.41
N GLY A 13 5.57 0.95 11.88
CA GLY A 13 6.09 0.93 13.26
C GLY A 13 5.03 1.29 14.30
N CYS A 14 4.35 2.44 14.14
CA CYS A 14 3.30 2.87 15.08
C CYS A 14 1.88 2.50 14.66
N ARG A 15 1.71 1.86 13.50
CA ARG A 15 0.42 1.39 12.96
C ARG A 15 -0.60 2.50 12.78
N LYS A 16 -0.11 3.68 12.39
CA LYS A 16 -0.91 4.87 12.11
C LYS A 16 -1.04 5.06 10.62
N SER A 17 -2.26 5.25 10.16
CA SER A 17 -2.55 5.72 8.80
C SER A 17 -3.03 7.15 8.79
N PHE A 18 -2.71 7.88 7.73
CA PHE A 18 -3.21 9.22 7.47
C PHE A 18 -3.32 9.44 5.96
N LYS A 19 -4.17 10.39 5.55
CA LYS A 19 -4.32 10.76 4.14
C LYS A 19 -3.62 12.10 3.88
N ARG A 20 -3.07 12.22 2.69
CA ARG A 20 -2.52 13.47 2.17
C ARG A 20 -2.99 13.68 0.75
N GLU A 21 -3.26 14.93 0.43
CA GLU A 21 -3.62 15.36 -0.90
C GLU A 21 -2.35 15.73 -1.66
N PHE A 22 -2.26 15.26 -2.91
CA PHE A 22 -1.16 15.57 -3.82
C PHE A 22 -1.71 15.99 -5.18
N ASP A 23 -0.97 16.86 -5.85
CA ASP A 23 -1.17 17.12 -7.27
C ASP A 23 -0.46 16.04 -8.08
N LEU A 24 -1.19 15.35 -8.96
CA LEU A 24 -0.59 14.34 -9.83
C LEU A 24 0.50 14.92 -10.74
N ALA A 25 0.37 16.17 -11.16
CA ALA A 25 1.36 16.80 -12.03
C ALA A 25 2.71 17.00 -11.31
N ALA A 26 2.68 17.21 -9.99
CA ALA A 26 3.87 17.35 -9.15
C ALA A 26 4.43 16.00 -8.68
N GLY A 27 3.71 14.91 -8.93
CA GLY A 27 4.05 13.57 -8.44
C GLY A 27 3.62 13.34 -6.99
N CYS A 28 3.76 12.09 -6.54
CA CYS A 28 3.45 11.68 -5.18
C CYS A 28 4.65 10.93 -4.60
N PRO A 29 5.14 11.30 -3.40
CA PRO A 29 6.27 10.61 -2.80
C PRO A 29 5.87 9.21 -2.34
N ASP A 30 6.84 8.28 -2.36
CA ASP A 30 6.66 6.91 -1.86
C ASP A 30 6.69 6.83 -0.32
N GLN A 31 7.27 7.84 0.34
CA GLN A 31 7.41 7.89 1.79
C GLN A 31 7.25 9.32 2.32
N LEU A 32 6.74 9.43 3.54
CA LEU A 32 6.67 10.63 4.36
C LEU A 32 7.14 10.35 5.79
N VAL A 33 7.32 11.40 6.58
CA VAL A 33 7.51 11.30 8.03
C VAL A 33 6.17 11.05 8.71
N CYS A 34 6.12 10.07 9.61
CA CYS A 34 4.95 9.79 10.41
C CYS A 34 4.69 10.94 11.40
N PRO A 35 3.49 11.54 11.41
CA PRO A 35 3.17 12.64 12.31
C PRO A 35 3.01 12.21 13.78
N GLU A 36 2.94 10.91 14.07
CA GLU A 36 2.74 10.40 15.44
C GLU A 36 4.05 9.98 16.10
N CYS A 37 4.96 9.29 15.37
CA CYS A 37 6.20 8.77 15.95
C CYS A 37 7.48 9.29 15.30
N GLY A 38 7.40 10.10 14.24
CA GLY A 38 8.57 10.58 13.49
C GLY A 38 9.24 9.52 12.60
N GLY A 39 8.82 8.26 12.65
CA GLY A 39 9.34 7.18 11.80
C GLY A 39 8.84 7.25 10.35
N PRO A 40 9.28 6.34 9.48
CA PRO A 40 8.85 6.30 8.08
C PRO A 40 7.37 5.88 7.96
N ALA A 41 6.62 6.62 7.15
CA ALA A 41 5.27 6.28 6.72
C ALA A 41 5.26 6.12 5.20
N TYR A 42 4.84 4.97 4.72
CA TYR A 42 4.92 4.62 3.31
C TYR A 42 3.60 4.87 2.59
N ASN A 43 3.66 5.16 1.29
CA ASN A 43 2.52 5.35 0.43
C ASN A 43 1.87 4.00 0.08
N PHE A 44 0.61 3.80 0.46
CA PHE A 44 -0.20 2.63 0.11
C PHE A 44 -1.29 2.98 -0.91
N GLY A 45 -1.20 4.15 -1.55
CA GLY A 45 -2.13 4.58 -2.58
C GLY A 45 -3.55 4.85 -2.08
N ARG A 46 -4.45 5.08 -3.04
CA ARG A 46 -5.80 5.58 -2.77
C ARG A 46 -6.80 4.52 -2.26
N HIS A 47 -6.54 3.24 -2.54
CA HIS A 47 -7.47 2.14 -2.21
C HIS A 47 -7.16 1.47 -0.88
N PHE A 48 -6.06 1.85 -0.23
CA PHE A 48 -5.69 1.28 1.04
C PHE A 48 -6.69 1.61 2.13
N LYS A 49 -7.17 0.55 2.79
CA LYS A 49 -8.01 0.63 3.98
C LYS A 49 -7.16 0.16 5.15
N ALA A 50 -6.75 1.12 5.98
CA ALA A 50 -5.92 0.81 7.13
C ALA A 50 -6.68 -0.08 8.12
N PRO A 51 -6.03 -1.14 8.63
CA PRO A 51 -6.59 -1.92 9.74
C PRO A 51 -6.74 -1.08 11.00
N ARG A 52 -7.47 -1.62 11.99
CA ARG A 52 -7.51 -1.03 13.33
C ARG A 52 -6.09 -1.03 13.91
N LYS A 53 -5.69 0.04 14.63
CA LYS A 53 -4.33 0.20 15.19
C LYS A 53 -3.88 -0.99 16.04
N ASN A 54 -4.80 -1.59 16.80
CA ASN A 54 -4.54 -2.72 17.68
C ASN A 54 -4.62 -4.11 17.00
N ASP A 55 -5.01 -4.18 15.72
CA ASP A 55 -5.09 -5.43 14.99
C ASP A 55 -3.72 -5.85 14.43
N LEU A 56 -2.88 -6.38 15.33
CA LEU A 56 -1.51 -6.77 15.03
C LEU A 56 -1.41 -7.73 13.84
N LYS A 57 -2.34 -8.69 13.74
CA LYS A 57 -2.35 -9.70 12.66
C LYS A 57 -2.60 -9.06 11.31
N GLN A 58 -3.52 -8.10 11.23
CA GLN A 58 -3.76 -7.37 9.99
C GLN A 58 -2.57 -6.46 9.64
N TRP A 59 -1.94 -5.82 10.61
CA TRP A 59 -0.75 -5.00 10.36
C TRP A 59 0.46 -5.82 9.90
N GLU A 60 0.65 -7.03 10.44
CA GLU A 60 1.67 -7.98 9.99
C GLU A 60 1.45 -8.37 8.51
N LYS A 61 0.20 -8.64 8.12
CA LYS A 61 -0.16 -8.87 6.72
C LYS A 61 0.16 -7.67 5.82
N VAL A 62 -0.18 -6.46 6.27
CA VAL A 62 0.11 -5.22 5.54
C VAL A 62 1.61 -5.04 5.35
N ALA A 63 2.41 -5.28 6.39
CA ALA A 63 3.87 -5.21 6.33
C ALA A 63 4.43 -6.24 5.35
N TYR A 64 3.98 -7.50 5.43
CA TYR A 64 4.39 -8.56 4.52
C TYR A 64 4.10 -8.21 3.05
N LEU A 65 2.87 -7.80 2.74
CA LEU A 65 2.50 -7.36 1.38
C LEU A 65 3.36 -6.19 0.91
N PHE A 66 3.65 -5.24 1.81
CA PHE A 66 4.50 -4.10 1.52
C PHE A 66 5.94 -4.51 1.19
N GLU A 67 6.55 -5.36 2.00
CA GLU A 67 7.91 -5.88 1.77
C GLU A 67 8.01 -6.59 0.41
N HIS A 68 6.92 -7.22 -0.03
CA HIS A 68 6.82 -7.88 -1.33
C HIS A 68 6.33 -6.97 -2.48
N GLY A 69 6.38 -5.64 -2.32
CA GLY A 69 6.09 -4.70 -3.41
C GLY A 69 4.61 -4.43 -3.67
N PHE A 70 3.71 -4.89 -2.82
CA PHE A 70 2.28 -4.58 -2.92
C PHE A 70 1.94 -3.36 -2.08
N ARG A 71 1.28 -2.39 -2.71
CA ARG A 71 0.80 -1.13 -2.13
C ARG A 71 -0.71 -1.03 -2.26
N PHE A 72 -1.43 -2.13 -2.25
CA PHE A 72 -2.89 -2.17 -2.45
C PHE A 72 -3.34 -1.55 -3.79
N GLN A 73 -2.48 -1.63 -4.81
CA GLN A 73 -2.80 -1.29 -6.19
C GLN A 73 -3.80 -2.30 -6.77
N LYS A 74 -4.62 -1.86 -7.74
CA LYS A 74 -5.55 -2.77 -8.44
C LYS A 74 -4.75 -3.74 -9.32
N ILE A 75 -4.95 -5.04 -9.10
CA ILE A 75 -4.37 -6.11 -9.92
C ILE A 75 -5.46 -6.63 -10.87
N ARG A 76 -5.17 -6.64 -12.17
CA ARG A 76 -6.08 -7.10 -13.23
C ARG A 76 -5.35 -8.11 -14.14
N PRO A 77 -5.43 -9.41 -13.85
CA PRO A 77 -4.72 -10.43 -14.63
C PRO A 77 -5.32 -10.64 -16.02
N THR A 78 -6.65 -10.56 -16.12
CA THR A 78 -7.36 -10.77 -17.38
C THR A 78 -7.50 -9.44 -18.12
N ARG A 79 -7.03 -9.38 -19.38
CA ARG A 79 -7.36 -8.27 -20.29
C ARG A 79 -8.88 -8.15 -20.39
N ASP A 80 -9.36 -6.92 -20.34
CA ASP A 80 -10.79 -6.55 -20.50
C ASP A 80 -11.73 -6.92 -19.35
N SER A 81 -11.22 -7.46 -18.22
CA SER A 81 -12.02 -7.62 -17.01
C SER A 81 -12.10 -6.32 -16.19
N LEU A 82 -13.33 -5.95 -15.81
CA LEU A 82 -13.58 -4.86 -14.86
C LEU A 82 -13.31 -5.27 -13.40
N GLU A 83 -13.10 -6.56 -13.14
CA GLU A 83 -12.83 -7.09 -11.80
C GLU A 83 -11.35 -6.99 -11.44
N SER A 84 -11.08 -6.57 -10.21
CA SER A 84 -9.74 -6.53 -9.65
C SER A 84 -9.61 -7.63 -8.62
N VAL A 85 -8.45 -8.28 -8.57
CA VAL A 85 -8.18 -9.31 -7.57
C VAL A 85 -8.30 -8.70 -6.16
N PRO A 86 -9.11 -9.30 -5.26
CA PRO A 86 -9.18 -8.85 -3.88
C PRO A 86 -7.88 -9.15 -3.15
N TYR A 87 -7.48 -8.25 -2.26
CA TYR A 87 -6.35 -8.52 -1.37
C TYR A 87 -6.76 -9.55 -0.30
N PRO A 88 -5.82 -10.39 0.16
CA PRO A 88 -6.09 -11.45 1.12
C PRO A 88 -6.46 -10.87 2.50
N ASP A 89 -7.27 -11.61 3.24
CA ASP A 89 -7.70 -11.23 4.59
C ASP A 89 -6.74 -11.72 5.69
N THR A 90 -5.96 -12.76 5.42
CA THR A 90 -5.05 -13.39 6.40
C THR A 90 -3.59 -13.35 5.93
N LEU A 91 -2.66 -13.48 6.86
CA LEU A 91 -1.24 -13.56 6.55
C LEU A 91 -0.89 -14.82 5.73
N ALA A 92 -1.52 -15.96 6.02
CA ALA A 92 -1.31 -17.19 5.26
C ALA A 92 -1.68 -17.01 3.78
N ALA A 93 -2.88 -16.48 3.52
CA ALA A 93 -3.32 -16.16 2.16
C ALA A 93 -2.46 -15.06 1.51
N ALA A 94 -1.87 -14.16 2.30
CA ALA A 94 -0.92 -13.17 1.77
C ALA A 94 0.36 -13.80 1.22
N LYS A 95 0.86 -14.87 1.82
CA LYS A 95 2.03 -15.60 1.30
C LYS A 95 1.73 -16.20 -0.07
N GLU A 96 0.59 -16.88 -0.21
CA GLU A 96 0.15 -17.45 -1.49
C GLU A 96 -0.13 -16.38 -2.54
N PHE A 97 -0.74 -15.26 -2.13
CA PHE A 97 -1.03 -14.13 -2.99
C PHE A 97 0.23 -13.50 -3.58
N VAL A 98 1.26 -13.31 -2.76
CA VAL A 98 2.55 -12.75 -3.20
C VAL A 98 3.17 -13.61 -4.28
N GLU A 99 3.20 -14.93 -4.10
CA GLU A 99 3.75 -15.85 -5.11
C GLU A 99 2.91 -15.83 -6.40
N THR A 100 1.59 -15.85 -6.26
CA THR A 100 0.67 -15.87 -7.42
C THR A 100 0.76 -14.59 -8.25
N TYR A 101 0.85 -13.43 -7.60
CA TYR A 101 0.79 -12.12 -8.26
C TYR A 101 2.13 -11.38 -8.27
N LYS A 102 3.24 -12.08 -8.08
CA LYS A 102 4.60 -11.50 -8.06
C LYS A 102 4.91 -10.58 -9.25
N ALA A 103 4.38 -10.91 -10.43
CA ALA A 103 4.54 -10.10 -11.65
C ALA A 103 3.89 -8.69 -11.55
N TYR A 104 2.96 -8.49 -10.61
CA TYR A 104 2.26 -7.22 -10.37
C TYR A 104 2.83 -6.44 -9.18
N ALA A 105 3.84 -6.99 -8.50
CA ALA A 105 4.55 -6.28 -7.45
C ALA A 105 5.24 -5.05 -8.06
N LEU A 106 5.13 -3.91 -7.37
CA LEU A 106 5.92 -2.74 -7.73
C LEU A 106 7.37 -3.08 -7.41
N LYS A 107 8.26 -2.82 -8.37
CA LYS A 107 9.69 -2.94 -8.12
C LYS A 107 10.05 -2.01 -6.96
N PRO A 108 10.85 -2.45 -5.98
CA PRO A 108 11.44 -1.49 -5.06
C PRO A 108 12.16 -0.44 -5.91
N VAL A 109 11.99 0.83 -5.56
CA VAL A 109 12.83 1.89 -6.10
C VAL A 109 14.24 1.52 -5.65
N SER A 110 15.00 0.90 -6.54
CA SER A 110 16.44 0.79 -6.42
C SER A 110 16.94 2.22 -6.50
N ASP A 111 17.34 2.78 -5.35
CA ASP A 111 18.28 3.90 -5.30
C ASP A 111 19.49 3.49 -6.16
N GLU A 112 19.54 4.03 -7.37
CA GLU A 112 20.68 3.98 -8.29
C GLU A 112 21.28 5.38 -8.38
#